data_AF-A0A8C5QBQ3-F1
#
_entry.id   AF-A0A8C5QBQ3-F1
#
_cell.length_a   1.000
_cell.length_b   1.000
_cell.length_c   1.000
_cell.angle_alpha   90.00
_cell.angle_beta   90.00
_cell.angle_gamma   90.00
#
_symmetry.space_group_name_H-M   'P 1'
#
loop_
_entity.id
_entity.type
_entity.pdbx_description
1 polymer ?
#
loop_
_entity_poly.entity_id
_entity_poly.type
_entity_poly.pdbx_seq_one_letter_code
_entity_poly.pdbx_strand_id
1 'polypeptide(L)'
;MSPPAALGDQRREPPPKSPAQPTTACLQRPGSPPEQDSHPLGQEVMEPPLSAPHGIQISDITCDSFRVSWEMPPYEIQKVTHYFIDLNKTGGQKENKFKHRDVPTKLVAKAVALPMTVRGHWFLSPRTEYTLAVQTAVKRNDGEYSVSGWSETVSFCTGDYAMEQVKQLQDKSEGIAGRMLPFQVFYRNQTAEYFQNVREKWGDVILPSLKDQSGSHGSPISGTLNGVFFSCNTEFNTGLPPHDSPYGRWRVTVPAGYLFNDDTHLYFADFYCMYTAYHYVVLVLAPRGSQGDTYCSARLPLLDPHNNPFLTFGDQGRYWHAQDLILEVIYTEPVPLRLGNLEEIKGHQLMSLSTANAKKDPSCKVCNIVGGH
;
A
#
# COMPACT_ATOMS: atom_id res chain seq x y z
N MET A 1 -41.99 -26.24 -15.74
CA MET A 1 -42.93 -26.24 -16.88
C MET A 1 -42.20 -25.65 -18.08
N SER A 2 -41.69 -26.49 -18.96
CA SER A 2 -41.25 -26.12 -20.32
C SER A 2 -42.48 -26.00 -21.23
N PRO A 3 -42.47 -25.15 -22.26
CA PRO A 3 -42.32 -25.64 -23.66
C PRO A 3 -41.75 -24.56 -24.63
N PRO A 4 -41.79 -24.73 -25.98
CA PRO A 4 -41.15 -25.77 -26.79
C PRO A 4 -40.25 -25.20 -27.92
N ALA A 5 -39.57 -26.12 -28.61
CA ALA A 5 -38.72 -25.92 -29.78
C ALA A 5 -39.49 -25.69 -31.10
N ALA A 6 -38.84 -25.03 -32.07
CA ALA A 6 -39.18 -25.10 -33.50
C ALA A 6 -37.90 -25.09 -34.35
N LEU A 7 -37.92 -25.93 -35.40
CA LEU A 7 -36.84 -26.28 -36.32
C LEU A 7 -36.56 -25.22 -37.41
N GLY A 8 -35.28 -25.13 -37.80
CA GLY A 8 -34.81 -25.42 -39.18
C GLY A 8 -34.77 -24.29 -40.21
N ASP A 9 -33.58 -23.98 -40.74
CA ASP A 9 -33.28 -24.16 -42.18
C ASP A 9 -31.75 -24.19 -42.44
N GLN A 10 -31.33 -25.08 -43.35
CA GLN A 10 -29.95 -25.32 -43.79
C GLN A 10 -29.80 -24.87 -45.26
N ARG A 11 -28.79 -24.06 -45.60
CA ARG A 11 -28.18 -23.98 -46.95
C ARG A 11 -26.68 -23.67 -46.82
N ARG A 12 -25.81 -24.68 -47.00
CA ARG A 12 -25.13 -25.13 -48.24
C ARG A 12 -23.98 -24.21 -48.69
N GLU A 13 -22.77 -24.60 -48.28
CA GLU A 13 -21.48 -24.14 -48.83
C GLU A 13 -21.16 -24.80 -50.19
N PRO A 14 -20.41 -24.14 -51.10
CA PRO A 14 -19.91 -24.72 -52.33
C PRO A 14 -18.51 -25.36 -52.19
N PRO A 15 -18.16 -26.34 -53.05
CA PRO A 15 -17.00 -27.23 -52.87
C PRO A 15 -15.68 -26.69 -53.47
N PRO A 16 -14.53 -27.29 -53.11
CA PRO A 16 -13.20 -26.86 -53.55
C PRO A 16 -12.83 -27.43 -54.93
N LYS A 17 -11.98 -26.72 -55.67
CA LYS A 17 -11.35 -27.18 -56.92
C LYS A 17 -9.84 -27.35 -56.74
N SER A 18 -9.35 -28.52 -57.12
CA SER A 18 -7.93 -28.86 -57.32
C SER A 18 -7.77 -29.47 -58.75
N PRO A 19 -6.57 -29.88 -59.20
CA PRO A 19 -5.64 -29.09 -60.00
C PRO A 19 -5.41 -29.70 -61.40
N ALA A 20 -4.74 -28.97 -62.30
CA ALA A 20 -4.22 -29.53 -63.55
C ALA A 20 -2.79 -29.02 -63.85
N GLN A 21 -1.87 -29.97 -64.07
CA GLN A 21 -0.56 -29.82 -64.72
C GLN A 21 -0.67 -30.33 -66.20
N PRO A 22 0.44 -30.49 -66.96
CA PRO A 22 1.34 -29.49 -67.53
C PRO A 22 1.45 -29.65 -69.07
N THR A 23 2.06 -28.69 -69.78
CA THR A 23 2.57 -28.93 -71.15
C THR A 23 3.92 -28.25 -71.37
N THR A 24 4.70 -28.89 -72.24
CA THR A 24 6.16 -28.86 -72.37
C THR A 24 6.63 -28.08 -73.60
N ALA A 25 7.88 -27.58 -73.50
CA ALA A 25 8.89 -27.39 -74.57
C ALA A 25 8.75 -26.21 -75.56
N CYS A 26 9.77 -25.34 -75.63
CA CYS A 26 10.91 -25.53 -76.55
C CYS A 26 12.07 -24.54 -76.28
N LEU A 27 13.28 -24.97 -76.65
CA LEU A 27 14.60 -24.35 -76.48
C LEU A 27 14.87 -23.16 -77.41
N GLN A 28 15.72 -22.21 -76.97
CA GLN A 28 16.98 -21.81 -77.63
C GLN A 28 17.81 -20.81 -76.77
N ARG A 29 19.14 -20.99 -76.78
CA ARG A 29 20.25 -20.13 -76.25
C ARG A 29 21.11 -19.71 -77.47
N PRO A 30 22.20 -18.89 -77.40
CA PRO A 30 22.70 -17.97 -76.35
C PRO A 30 23.13 -16.57 -76.90
N GLY A 31 23.51 -15.65 -76.01
CA GLY A 31 24.31 -14.47 -76.37
C GLY A 31 24.67 -13.60 -75.16
N SER A 32 25.95 -13.31 -74.96
CA SER A 32 26.52 -12.34 -74.01
C SER A 32 27.87 -11.84 -74.56
N PRO A 33 28.47 -10.72 -74.09
CA PRO A 33 27.98 -9.52 -73.38
C PRO A 33 28.44 -8.20 -74.11
N PRO A 34 28.31 -6.98 -73.51
CA PRO A 34 29.45 -6.43 -72.72
C PRO A 34 29.09 -5.53 -71.50
N GLU A 35 30.08 -5.44 -70.60
CA GLU A 35 30.54 -4.35 -69.69
C GLU A 35 29.53 -3.38 -69.04
N GLN A 36 29.33 -3.48 -67.72
CA GLN A 36 30.05 -2.73 -66.66
C GLN A 36 29.81 -1.21 -66.67
N ASP A 37 28.85 -0.78 -65.83
CA ASP A 37 28.95 0.48 -65.09
C ASP A 37 28.48 0.21 -63.65
N SER A 38 29.45 0.11 -62.75
CA SER A 38 29.25 -0.10 -61.33
C SER A 38 28.98 1.24 -60.63
N HIS A 39 27.70 1.55 -60.42
CA HIS A 39 27.31 2.48 -59.37
C HIS A 39 27.53 1.80 -58.01
N PRO A 40 28.26 2.40 -57.04
CA PRO A 40 28.34 1.85 -55.70
C PRO A 40 26.94 1.88 -55.08
N LEU A 41 26.45 0.72 -54.66
CA LEU A 41 25.32 0.60 -53.75
C LEU A 41 25.52 1.58 -52.59
N GLY A 42 24.45 2.29 -52.25
CA GLY A 42 24.40 3.16 -51.09
C GLY A 42 24.96 2.42 -49.87
N GLN A 43 25.99 3.02 -49.26
CA GLN A 43 26.31 2.70 -47.88
C GLN A 43 25.04 2.94 -47.08
N GLU A 44 24.38 1.87 -46.65
CA GLU A 44 23.54 1.93 -45.46
C GLU A 44 24.44 2.50 -44.38
N VAL A 45 24.24 3.77 -44.05
CA VAL A 45 24.86 4.38 -42.88
C VAL A 45 24.29 3.60 -41.71
N MET A 46 25.04 2.60 -41.23
CA MET A 46 24.67 1.81 -40.08
C MET A 46 24.57 2.78 -38.91
N GLU A 47 23.35 3.18 -38.57
CA GLU A 47 23.12 4.09 -37.45
C GLU A 47 23.78 3.46 -36.21
N PRO A 48 24.58 4.24 -35.46
CA PRO A 48 25.25 3.69 -34.28
C PRO A 48 24.20 3.14 -33.31
N PRO A 49 24.48 1.98 -32.68
CA PRO A 49 23.56 1.39 -31.71
C PRO A 49 23.32 2.35 -30.55
N LEU A 50 22.10 2.36 -30.02
CA LEU A 50 21.74 3.16 -28.86
C LEU A 50 22.64 2.81 -27.67
N SER A 51 23.20 3.84 -27.04
CA SER A 51 23.99 3.69 -25.83
C SER A 51 23.10 3.22 -24.67
N ALA A 52 23.65 2.37 -23.80
CA ALA A 52 22.96 2.00 -22.57
C ALA A 52 22.84 3.25 -21.66
N PRO A 53 21.66 3.49 -21.05
CA PRO A 53 21.52 4.51 -20.02
C PRO A 53 22.51 4.25 -18.88
N HIS A 54 23.04 5.31 -18.28
CA HIS A 54 23.95 5.23 -17.14
C HIS A 54 23.75 6.42 -16.21
N GLY A 55 24.28 6.32 -14.99
CA GLY A 55 24.12 7.38 -14.00
C GLY A 55 22.65 7.49 -13.55
N ILE A 56 22.00 6.35 -13.32
CA ILE A 56 20.60 6.31 -12.89
C ILE A 56 20.47 7.03 -11.54
N GLN A 57 19.61 8.04 -11.50
CA GLN A 57 19.29 8.80 -10.29
C GLN A 57 17.80 8.64 -9.97
N ILE A 58 17.50 8.28 -8.73
CA ILE A 58 16.15 8.20 -8.19
C ILE A 58 15.98 9.32 -7.15
N SER A 59 14.87 10.05 -7.26
CA SER A 59 14.54 11.19 -6.39
C SER A 59 13.04 11.26 -6.12
N ASP A 60 12.62 12.16 -5.23
CA ASP A 60 11.20 12.45 -4.93
C ASP A 60 10.37 11.17 -4.65
N ILE A 61 10.94 10.25 -3.86
CA ILE A 61 10.31 8.96 -3.55
C ILE A 61 9.16 9.16 -2.57
N THR A 62 7.97 8.68 -2.95
CA THR A 62 6.77 8.59 -2.10
C THR A 62 6.42 7.12 -1.84
N CYS A 63 5.29 6.85 -1.20
CA CYS A 63 4.78 5.48 -1.06
C CYS A 63 4.32 4.83 -2.37
N ASP A 64 3.98 5.63 -3.38
CA ASP A 64 3.32 5.19 -4.62
C ASP A 64 3.95 5.78 -5.89
N SER A 65 5.04 6.54 -5.76
CA SER A 65 5.75 7.16 -6.86
C SER A 65 7.23 7.42 -6.57
N PHE A 66 7.99 7.65 -7.63
CA PHE A 66 9.34 8.20 -7.58
C PHE A 66 9.64 8.92 -8.90
N ARG A 67 10.70 9.72 -8.93
CA ARG A 67 11.26 10.28 -10.17
C ARG A 67 12.56 9.61 -10.52
N VAL A 68 12.77 9.38 -11.80
CA VAL A 68 13.97 8.75 -12.34
C VAL A 68 14.55 9.57 -13.48
N SER A 69 15.87 9.73 -13.47
CA SER A 69 16.67 10.35 -14.52
C SER A 69 17.95 9.56 -14.75
N TRP A 70 18.59 9.81 -15.88
CA TRP A 70 19.86 9.21 -16.26
C TRP A 70 20.55 10.08 -17.29
N GLU A 71 21.82 9.81 -17.52
CA GLU A 71 22.64 10.54 -18.49
C GLU A 71 22.55 9.88 -19.87
N MET A 72 22.36 10.71 -20.90
CA MET A 72 22.48 10.31 -22.29
C MET A 72 22.96 11.46 -23.16
N PRO A 73 23.68 11.18 -24.27
CA PRO A 73 24.04 12.20 -25.23
C PRO A 73 22.78 12.88 -25.82
N PRO A 74 22.76 14.22 -25.96
CA PRO A 74 21.59 14.95 -26.45
C PRO A 74 21.07 14.50 -27.82
N TYR A 75 21.98 14.04 -28.70
CA TYR A 75 21.63 13.55 -30.04
C TYR A 75 20.91 12.19 -30.01
N GLU A 76 21.15 11.35 -28.99
CA GLU A 76 20.44 10.07 -28.82
C GLU A 76 19.06 10.30 -28.20
N ILE A 77 18.96 11.18 -27.19
CA ILE A 77 17.68 11.54 -26.54
C ILE A 77 16.61 11.91 -27.56
N GLN A 78 16.98 12.68 -28.60
CA GLN A 78 16.04 13.11 -29.65
C GLN A 78 15.51 11.96 -30.50
N LYS A 79 16.25 10.86 -30.62
CA LYS A 79 15.82 9.67 -31.36
C LYS A 79 14.94 8.77 -30.51
N VAL A 80 15.18 8.72 -29.19
CA VAL A 80 14.47 7.81 -28.29
C VAL A 80 12.97 8.14 -28.26
N THR A 81 12.17 7.12 -28.49
CA THR A 81 10.71 7.22 -28.52
C THR A 81 10.05 6.63 -27.28
N HIS A 82 10.72 5.68 -26.62
CA HIS A 82 10.19 4.93 -25.47
C HIS A 82 11.30 4.56 -24.49
N TYR A 83 10.89 4.35 -23.24
CA TYR A 83 11.71 3.80 -22.17
C TYR A 83 11.10 2.50 -21.67
N PHE A 84 11.96 1.50 -21.48
CA PHE A 84 11.64 0.24 -20.83
C PHE A 84 12.25 0.29 -19.43
N ILE A 85 11.42 0.07 -18.41
CA ILE A 85 11.85 0.12 -17.01
C ILE A 85 11.60 -1.25 -16.42
N ASP A 86 12.66 -1.91 -15.96
CA ASP A 86 12.57 -3.16 -15.22
C ASP A 86 12.51 -2.84 -13.73
N LEU A 87 11.29 -2.89 -13.17
CA LEU A 87 11.04 -2.62 -11.76
C LEU A 87 10.68 -3.93 -11.03
N ASN A 88 11.51 -4.30 -10.05
CA ASN A 88 11.36 -5.54 -9.32
C ASN A 88 11.34 -5.30 -7.82
N LYS A 89 10.42 -5.94 -7.10
CA LYS A 89 10.39 -5.91 -5.64
C LYS A 89 11.51 -6.80 -5.09
N THR A 90 12.38 -6.27 -4.24
CA THR A 90 13.42 -7.03 -3.55
C THR A 90 12.99 -7.31 -2.12
N GLY A 91 13.14 -8.55 -1.64
CA GLY A 91 12.96 -8.86 -0.21
C GLY A 91 11.51 -8.87 0.31
N GLY A 92 10.98 -10.08 0.45
CA GLY A 92 9.85 -10.42 1.31
C GLY A 92 9.84 -11.94 1.44
N GLN A 93 9.65 -12.48 2.66
CA GLN A 93 9.71 -13.93 2.93
C GLN A 93 9.08 -14.77 1.81
N LYS A 94 9.70 -15.91 1.49
CA LYS A 94 9.24 -16.95 0.53
C LYS A 94 7.87 -17.59 0.90
N GLU A 95 7.07 -16.94 1.72
CA GLU A 95 5.77 -17.41 2.19
C GLU A 95 4.69 -16.40 1.85
N ASN A 96 4.36 -16.33 0.57
CA ASN A 96 3.00 -16.08 0.12
C ASN A 96 2.81 -16.86 -1.18
N LYS A 97 2.40 -18.13 -1.05
CA LYS A 97 1.82 -18.90 -2.16
C LYS A 97 0.43 -18.35 -2.49
N PHE A 98 0.34 -17.08 -2.85
CA PHE A 98 -0.82 -16.56 -3.57
C PHE A 98 -0.45 -16.45 -5.05
N LYS A 99 -1.18 -17.19 -5.87
CA LYS A 99 -1.02 -17.26 -7.32
C LYS A 99 -1.52 -15.96 -7.96
N HIS A 100 -0.77 -14.88 -7.83
CA HIS A 100 -0.64 -13.95 -8.95
C HIS A 100 0.77 -14.15 -9.47
N ARG A 101 0.86 -14.82 -10.62
CA ARG A 101 2.06 -14.99 -11.43
C ARG A 101 2.90 -13.72 -11.33
N ASP A 102 4.16 -13.92 -10.94
CA ASP A 102 5.25 -12.96 -10.96
C ASP A 102 5.01 -11.83 -11.96
N VAL A 103 4.85 -10.60 -11.48
CA VAL A 103 4.97 -9.43 -12.34
C VAL A 103 6.34 -8.81 -12.07
N PRO A 104 7.43 -9.28 -12.71
CA PRO A 104 8.51 -8.38 -13.06
C PRO A 104 7.86 -7.31 -13.92
N THR A 105 7.62 -6.12 -13.34
CA THR A 105 6.82 -5.11 -14.02
C THR A 105 7.77 -4.40 -14.98
N LYS A 106 7.95 -4.99 -16.15
CA LYS A 106 8.52 -4.27 -17.29
C LYS A 106 7.52 -3.23 -17.72
N LEU A 107 7.75 -1.98 -17.29
CA LEU A 107 6.96 -0.84 -17.68
C LEU A 107 7.47 -0.33 -19.02
N VAL A 108 6.55 0.01 -19.91
CA VAL A 108 6.86 0.67 -21.18
C VAL A 108 6.26 2.06 -21.13
N ALA A 109 7.10 3.08 -21.21
CA ALA A 109 6.70 4.48 -21.20
C ALA A 109 7.06 5.13 -22.53
N LYS A 110 6.21 6.02 -23.04
CA LYS A 110 6.61 6.93 -24.11
C LYS A 110 7.69 7.86 -23.58
N ALA A 111 8.69 8.16 -24.40
CA ALA A 111 9.77 9.07 -24.02
C ALA A 111 9.19 10.45 -23.68
N VAL A 112 9.61 10.95 -22.52
CA VAL A 112 9.28 12.26 -21.96
C VAL A 112 10.57 12.89 -21.43
N ALA A 113 10.54 14.19 -21.15
CA ALA A 113 11.68 14.86 -20.55
C ALA A 113 12.03 14.24 -19.18
N LEU A 114 13.33 14.03 -18.94
CA LEU A 114 13.85 13.57 -17.66
C LEU A 114 14.03 14.76 -16.70
N PRO A 115 13.84 14.58 -15.37
CA PRO A 115 13.44 13.35 -14.69
C PRO A 115 11.96 13.01 -14.92
N MET A 116 11.67 11.76 -15.27
CA MET A 116 10.31 11.27 -15.47
C MET A 116 9.73 10.74 -14.15
N THR A 117 8.42 10.89 -13.97
CA THR A 117 7.71 10.35 -12.80
C THR A 117 7.18 8.95 -13.11
N VAL A 118 7.50 7.99 -12.25
CA VAL A 118 6.91 6.65 -12.24
C VAL A 118 5.96 6.59 -11.05
N ARG A 119 4.66 6.42 -11.32
CA ARG A 119 3.62 6.40 -10.29
C ARG A 119 2.63 5.28 -10.54
N GLY A 120 2.21 4.59 -9.48
CA GLY A 120 1.12 3.63 -9.56
C GLY A 120 1.11 2.64 -8.41
N HIS A 121 0.01 2.63 -7.66
CA HIS A 121 -0.25 1.67 -6.58
C HIS A 121 -0.31 0.20 -7.04
N TRP A 122 -0.48 -0.05 -8.35
CA TRP A 122 -0.51 -1.40 -8.93
C TRP A 122 0.84 -2.12 -8.89
N PHE A 123 1.96 -1.37 -8.87
CA PHE A 123 3.31 -1.92 -8.89
C PHE A 123 4.22 -1.32 -7.81
N LEU A 124 3.85 -0.20 -7.20
CA LEU A 124 4.50 0.36 -6.01
C LEU A 124 3.63 0.13 -4.77
N SER A 125 4.26 -0.43 -3.74
CA SER A 125 3.71 -0.56 -2.39
C SER A 125 4.50 0.33 -1.44
N PRO A 126 3.90 0.92 -0.40
CA PRO A 126 4.63 1.65 0.64
C PRO A 126 5.70 0.77 1.30
N ARG A 127 6.74 1.39 1.89
CA ARG A 127 7.80 0.72 2.64
C ARG A 127 8.28 -0.59 2.03
N THR A 128 8.55 -0.56 0.72
CA THR A 128 8.93 -1.73 -0.04
C THR A 128 10.21 -1.42 -0.78
N GLU A 129 11.18 -2.34 -0.67
CA GLU A 129 12.42 -2.27 -1.43
C GLU A 129 12.19 -2.71 -2.87
N TYR A 130 12.76 -1.94 -3.80
CA TYR A 130 12.73 -2.20 -5.22
C TYR A 130 14.13 -2.10 -5.83
N THR A 131 14.34 -2.85 -6.91
CA THR A 131 15.41 -2.63 -7.87
C THR A 131 14.85 -2.07 -9.18
N LEU A 132 15.63 -1.22 -9.83
CA LEU A 132 15.29 -0.58 -11.09
C LEU A 132 16.47 -0.62 -12.06
N ALA A 133 16.18 -0.99 -13.31
CA ALA A 133 17.07 -0.80 -14.46
C ALA A 133 16.29 -0.22 -15.64
N VAL A 134 16.97 0.53 -16.51
CA VAL A 134 16.35 1.24 -17.64
C VAL A 134 17.00 0.82 -18.96
N GLN A 135 16.19 0.73 -20.00
CA GLN A 135 16.60 0.55 -21.39
C GLN A 135 15.87 1.59 -22.25
N THR A 136 16.55 2.16 -23.24
CA THR A 136 15.93 3.11 -24.17
C THR A 136 15.56 2.42 -25.47
N ALA A 137 14.56 2.97 -26.16
CA ALA A 137 14.04 2.35 -27.36
C ALA A 137 13.55 3.34 -28.43
N VAL A 138 13.80 2.98 -29.69
CA VAL A 138 13.27 3.65 -30.88
C VAL A 138 12.26 2.73 -31.54
N LYS A 139 10.99 3.18 -31.60
CA LYS A 139 9.91 2.47 -32.27
C LYS A 139 10.06 2.65 -33.77
N ARG A 140 10.21 1.55 -34.48
CA ARG A 140 10.34 1.49 -35.94
C ARG A 140 8.97 1.54 -36.61
N ASN A 141 8.96 1.77 -37.93
CA ASN A 141 7.74 1.85 -38.75
C ASN A 141 6.99 0.51 -38.84
N ASP A 142 7.70 -0.61 -38.69
CA ASP A 142 7.13 -1.97 -38.60
C ASP A 142 6.44 -2.25 -37.25
N GLY A 143 6.56 -1.33 -36.30
CA GLY A 143 6.01 -1.45 -34.95
C GLY A 143 6.95 -2.09 -33.92
N GLU A 144 8.11 -2.61 -34.34
CA GLU A 144 9.13 -3.18 -33.44
C GLU A 144 9.98 -2.09 -32.77
N TYR A 145 10.75 -2.49 -31.76
CA TYR A 145 11.67 -1.61 -31.04
C TYR A 145 13.12 -1.96 -31.34
N SER A 146 13.93 -0.94 -31.68
CA SER A 146 15.38 -1.01 -31.49
C SER A 146 15.68 -0.60 -30.07
N VAL A 147 16.38 -1.44 -29.31
CA VAL A 147 16.62 -1.19 -27.88
C VAL A 147 18.11 -1.07 -27.59
N SER A 148 18.47 -0.26 -26.58
CA SER A 148 19.82 -0.17 -26.03
C SER A 148 20.20 -1.39 -25.18
N GLY A 149 21.39 -1.42 -24.60
CA GLY A 149 21.64 -2.24 -23.40
C GLY A 149 20.83 -1.76 -22.18
N TRP A 150 20.72 -2.60 -21.16
CA TRP A 150 20.21 -2.18 -19.84
C TRP A 150 21.26 -1.35 -19.10
N SER A 151 20.80 -0.40 -18.29
CA SER A 151 21.63 0.34 -17.34
C SER A 151 22.16 -0.55 -16.21
N GLU A 152 22.98 0.04 -15.35
CA GLU A 152 23.18 -0.49 -14.00
C GLU A 152 21.84 -0.63 -13.25
N THR A 153 21.80 -1.60 -12.33
CA THR A 153 20.67 -1.78 -11.43
C THR A 153 20.87 -0.94 -10.18
N VAL A 154 19.90 -0.10 -9.85
CA VAL A 154 19.87 0.67 -8.61
C VAL A 154 18.77 0.18 -7.67
N SER A 155 18.97 0.32 -6.37
CA SER A 155 17.98 -0.04 -5.34
C SER A 155 17.43 1.19 -4.65
N PHE A 156 16.14 1.15 -4.29
CA PHE A 156 15.49 2.19 -3.50
C PHE A 156 14.35 1.61 -2.66
N CYS A 157 13.89 2.35 -1.66
CA CYS A 157 12.75 1.97 -0.82
C CYS A 157 11.67 3.05 -0.90
N THR A 158 10.42 2.65 -1.14
CA THR A 158 9.27 3.56 -1.12
C THR A 158 8.98 4.06 0.29
N GLY A 159 8.37 5.25 0.38
CA GLY A 159 8.05 5.89 1.65
C GLY A 159 6.77 5.36 2.33
N ASP A 160 6.43 6.03 3.42
CA ASP A 160 5.18 5.87 4.17
C ASP A 160 4.03 6.54 3.42
N TYR A 161 2.79 6.23 3.80
CA TYR A 161 1.63 7.00 3.39
C TYR A 161 1.84 8.47 3.74
N ALA A 162 1.63 9.34 2.75
CA ALA A 162 1.53 10.76 2.99
C ALA A 162 0.14 11.10 3.57
N MET A 163 -0.01 12.35 3.98
CA MET A 163 -1.25 12.87 4.56
C MET A 163 -2.46 12.58 3.67
N GLU A 164 -2.30 12.63 2.34
CA GLU A 164 -3.37 12.34 1.38
C GLU A 164 -3.87 10.90 1.47
N GLN A 165 -2.98 9.91 1.56
CA GLN A 165 -3.38 8.50 1.71
C GLN A 165 -3.99 8.24 3.08
N VAL A 166 -3.49 8.88 4.15
CA VAL A 166 -4.10 8.76 5.49
C VAL A 166 -5.50 9.38 5.52
N LYS A 167 -5.71 10.52 4.84
CA LYS A 167 -7.05 11.11 4.66
C LYS A 167 -7.99 10.22 3.87
N GLN A 168 -7.53 9.54 2.82
CA GLN A 168 -8.35 8.56 2.11
C GLN A 168 -8.79 7.41 3.03
N LEU A 169 -7.93 6.96 3.94
CA LEU A 169 -8.30 5.98 4.96
C LEU A 169 -9.35 6.55 5.94
N GLN A 170 -9.18 7.80 6.36
CA GLN A 170 -10.15 8.53 7.18
C GLN A 170 -11.51 8.58 6.50
N ASP A 171 -11.61 9.15 5.29
CA ASP A 171 -12.85 9.29 4.53
C ASP A 171 -13.59 7.95 4.38
N LYS A 172 -12.85 6.87 4.10
CA LYS A 172 -13.43 5.52 4.00
C LYS A 172 -13.98 5.02 5.34
N SER A 173 -13.30 5.30 6.44
CA SER A 173 -13.76 4.91 7.79
C SER A 173 -14.96 5.74 8.26
N GLU A 174 -15.05 7.02 7.88
CA GLU A 174 -16.20 7.88 8.17
C GLU A 174 -17.47 7.36 7.50
N GLY A 175 -17.36 6.73 6.32
CA GLY A 175 -18.48 6.07 5.64
C GLY A 175 -19.06 4.85 6.37
N ILE A 176 -18.40 4.39 7.44
CA ILE A 176 -18.83 3.23 8.27
C ILE A 176 -19.20 3.70 9.67
N ALA A 177 -18.47 4.68 10.19
CA ALA A 177 -18.73 5.27 11.49
C ALA A 177 -20.11 5.95 11.47
N GLY A 178 -21.04 5.46 12.30
CA GLY A 178 -22.38 6.03 12.39
C GLY A 178 -22.83 6.23 13.83
N ARG A 179 -22.87 5.14 14.60
CA ARG A 179 -23.40 5.19 15.96
C ARG A 179 -22.32 5.44 17.00
N MET A 180 -22.54 6.42 17.86
CA MET A 180 -21.68 6.74 18.99
C MET A 180 -22.26 6.20 20.30
N LEU A 181 -21.44 5.52 21.11
CA LEU A 181 -21.80 5.04 22.45
C LEU A 181 -20.98 5.77 23.52
N PRO A 182 -21.58 6.03 24.70
CA PRO A 182 -20.86 6.67 25.79
C PRO A 182 -19.81 5.70 26.38
N PHE A 183 -18.69 6.24 26.83
CA PHE A 183 -17.73 5.52 27.67
C PHE A 183 -17.18 6.43 28.77
N GLN A 184 -16.43 5.86 29.71
CA GLN A 184 -15.86 6.60 30.84
C GLN A 184 -14.38 6.30 31.08
N VAL A 185 -13.87 5.18 30.54
CA VAL A 185 -12.50 4.74 30.78
C VAL A 185 -11.84 4.26 29.49
N PHE A 186 -10.57 4.57 29.35
CA PHE A 186 -9.67 3.80 28.48
C PHE A 186 -9.20 2.57 29.24
N TYR A 187 -9.01 1.45 28.57
CA TYR A 187 -8.55 0.23 29.20
C TYR A 187 -7.49 -0.50 28.39
N ARG A 188 -6.56 -1.14 29.10
CA ARG A 188 -5.50 -1.95 28.49
C ARG A 188 -5.44 -3.30 29.19
N ASN A 189 -5.53 -4.35 28.40
CA ASN A 189 -5.39 -5.72 28.86
C ASN A 189 -4.00 -6.26 28.55
N GLN A 190 -3.39 -6.93 29.53
CA GLN A 190 -2.06 -7.54 29.41
C GLN A 190 -1.92 -8.75 30.36
N THR A 191 -0.76 -9.42 30.30
CA THR A 191 -0.44 -10.53 31.20
C THR A 191 -0.12 -10.04 32.62
N ALA A 192 -0.15 -10.95 33.60
CA ALA A 192 0.22 -10.63 34.98
C ALA A 192 1.69 -10.18 35.06
N GLU A 193 2.57 -10.86 34.33
CA GLU A 193 4.01 -10.60 34.28
C GLU A 193 4.31 -9.20 33.73
N TYR A 194 3.51 -8.72 32.76
CA TYR A 194 3.64 -7.35 32.27
C TYR A 194 3.43 -6.33 33.40
N PHE A 195 2.31 -6.42 34.13
CA PHE A 195 2.04 -5.48 35.22
C PHE A 195 2.97 -5.66 36.42
N GLN A 196 3.50 -6.86 36.65
CA GLN A 196 4.58 -7.07 37.61
C GLN A 196 5.84 -6.28 37.21
N ASN A 197 6.26 -6.35 35.95
CA ASN A 197 7.38 -5.54 35.46
C ASN A 197 7.10 -4.03 35.57
N VAL A 198 5.87 -3.58 35.32
CA VAL A 198 5.51 -2.16 35.51
C VAL A 198 5.78 -1.70 36.94
N ARG A 199 5.35 -2.50 37.93
CA ARG A 199 5.53 -2.17 39.36
C ARG A 199 6.98 -2.27 39.83
N GLU A 200 7.65 -3.37 39.47
CA GLU A 200 8.97 -3.72 40.03
C GLU A 200 10.13 -3.07 39.27
N LYS A 201 9.98 -2.83 37.96
CA LYS A 201 11.09 -2.40 37.09
C LYS A 201 10.87 -1.04 36.46
N TRP A 202 9.63 -0.61 36.26
CA TRP A 202 9.32 0.65 35.55
C TRP A 202 8.72 1.72 36.47
N GLY A 203 8.92 1.59 37.78
CA GLY A 203 8.57 2.64 38.75
C GLY A 203 7.08 2.94 38.83
N ASP A 204 6.22 1.92 38.64
CA ASP A 204 4.76 2.06 38.65
C ASP A 204 4.20 2.93 37.50
N VAL A 205 4.93 2.97 36.38
CA VAL A 205 4.57 3.71 35.17
C VAL A 205 4.53 2.78 33.97
N ILE A 206 3.41 2.78 33.25
CA ILE A 206 3.30 2.11 31.96
C ILE A 206 4.06 2.95 30.94
N LEU A 207 5.17 2.41 30.46
CA LEU A 207 6.03 3.08 29.48
C LEU A 207 5.50 2.92 28.05
N PRO A 208 5.62 3.95 27.21
CA PRO A 208 5.36 3.84 25.78
C PRO A 208 6.22 2.75 25.13
N SER A 209 5.64 2.01 24.20
CA SER A 209 6.36 1.07 23.34
C SER A 209 6.07 1.34 21.87
N LEU A 210 6.97 0.90 21.00
CA LEU A 210 6.87 1.11 19.57
C LEU A 210 5.60 0.45 19.02
N LYS A 211 4.83 1.16 18.18
CA LYS A 211 3.70 0.58 17.44
C LYS A 211 4.22 -0.55 16.57
N ASP A 212 3.56 -1.69 16.67
CA ASP A 212 3.87 -2.87 15.88
C ASP A 212 3.49 -2.70 14.39
N GLN A 213 3.69 -3.73 13.58
CA GLN A 213 3.37 -3.68 12.15
C GLN A 213 1.92 -4.09 11.84
N SER A 214 1.03 -4.10 12.83
CA SER A 214 -0.39 -4.35 12.57
C SER A 214 -1.02 -3.17 11.83
N GLY A 215 -2.03 -3.47 11.02
CA GLY A 215 -2.71 -2.47 10.19
C GLY A 215 -2.12 -2.32 8.80
N SER A 216 -2.25 -1.12 8.23
CA SER A 216 -1.71 -0.78 6.92
C SER A 216 -0.18 -0.77 6.96
N HIS A 217 0.44 -1.52 6.05
CA HIS A 217 1.91 -1.59 5.92
C HIS A 217 2.55 -0.21 5.73
N GLY A 218 1.86 0.71 5.04
CA GLY A 218 2.31 2.08 4.82
C GLY A 218 1.98 3.08 5.92
N SER A 219 1.35 2.68 7.03
CA SER A 219 0.97 3.62 8.08
C SER A 219 2.21 4.31 8.68
N PRO A 220 2.24 5.66 8.78
CA PRO A 220 3.41 6.38 9.28
C PRO A 220 3.80 5.96 10.71
N ILE A 221 2.81 5.65 11.55
CA ILE A 221 3.04 5.34 12.97
C ILE A 221 3.69 3.96 13.18
N SER A 222 3.48 3.00 12.27
CA SER A 222 3.96 1.63 12.42
C SER A 222 5.48 1.61 12.51
N GLY A 223 6.04 0.94 13.51
CA GLY A 223 7.50 0.87 13.73
C GLY A 223 8.19 2.22 13.99
N THR A 224 7.44 3.31 14.25
CA THR A 224 8.03 4.65 14.41
C THR A 224 7.50 5.38 15.65
N LEU A 225 6.18 5.39 15.86
CA LEU A 225 5.58 6.07 17.00
C LEU A 225 5.62 5.19 18.25
N ASN A 226 6.05 5.74 19.38
CA ASN A 226 5.93 5.11 20.69
C ASN A 226 4.63 5.57 21.36
N GLY A 227 3.94 4.64 22.02
CA GLY A 227 2.78 4.98 22.84
C GLY A 227 2.34 3.84 23.75
N VAL A 228 1.37 4.14 24.59
CA VAL A 228 0.63 3.18 25.41
C VAL A 228 -0.70 2.89 24.70
N PHE A 229 -0.93 1.62 24.39
CA PHE A 229 -2.09 1.19 23.60
C PHE A 229 -3.27 0.85 24.50
N PHE A 230 -4.39 1.49 24.25
CA PHE A 230 -5.66 1.33 24.94
C PHE A 230 -6.78 0.97 23.97
N SER A 231 -7.87 0.51 24.55
CA SER A 231 -9.19 0.38 23.92
C SER A 231 -10.19 1.23 24.71
N CYS A 232 -11.28 1.63 24.07
CA CYS A 232 -12.38 2.36 24.72
C CYS A 232 -13.77 1.83 24.36
N ASN A 233 -13.85 0.83 23.47
CA ASN A 233 -15.11 0.24 23.08
C ASN A 233 -15.86 -0.36 24.29
N THR A 234 -17.17 -0.22 24.29
CA THR A 234 -18.05 -0.72 25.35
C THR A 234 -18.99 -1.80 24.84
N GLU A 235 -19.41 -2.70 25.73
CA GLU A 235 -20.51 -3.62 25.46
C GLU A 235 -21.83 -2.85 25.34
N PHE A 236 -22.57 -3.11 24.25
CA PHE A 236 -23.80 -2.39 23.92
C PHE A 236 -24.83 -2.33 25.06
N ASN A 237 -24.98 -3.42 25.81
CA ASN A 237 -26.01 -3.54 26.85
C ASN A 237 -25.62 -2.88 28.18
N THR A 238 -24.33 -2.77 28.47
CA THR A 238 -23.83 -2.33 29.78
C THR A 238 -23.15 -0.97 29.75
N GLY A 239 -22.64 -0.55 28.59
CA GLY A 239 -21.78 0.64 28.47
C GLY A 239 -20.43 0.48 29.19
N LEU A 240 -20.05 -0.75 29.54
CA LEU A 240 -18.80 -1.07 30.24
C LEU A 240 -17.80 -1.76 29.30
N PRO A 241 -16.50 -1.73 29.62
CA PRO A 241 -15.50 -2.51 28.90
C PRO A 241 -15.86 -4.01 28.84
N PRO A 242 -15.60 -4.71 27.72
CA PRO A 242 -15.91 -6.14 27.56
C PRO A 242 -15.32 -7.02 28.66
N HIS A 243 -16.03 -8.05 29.09
CA HIS A 243 -15.54 -8.92 30.17
C HIS A 243 -14.43 -9.88 29.75
N ASP A 244 -14.23 -10.09 28.45
CA ASP A 244 -13.21 -10.93 27.83
C ASP A 244 -12.09 -10.10 27.17
N SER A 245 -10.98 -10.78 26.87
CA SER A 245 -9.83 -10.15 26.21
C SER A 245 -8.90 -11.19 25.56
N PRO A 246 -8.43 -10.94 24.32
CA PRO A 246 -7.38 -11.75 23.71
C PRO A 246 -5.97 -11.38 24.21
N TYR A 247 -5.80 -10.23 24.88
CA TYR A 247 -4.49 -9.68 25.28
C TYR A 247 -4.04 -10.08 26.68
N GLY A 248 -4.94 -10.66 27.48
CA GLY A 248 -4.67 -11.04 28.86
C GLY A 248 -5.79 -10.65 29.83
N ARG A 249 -5.78 -11.30 30.98
CA ARG A 249 -6.84 -11.18 32.00
C ARG A 249 -6.68 -9.96 32.90
N TRP A 250 -5.48 -9.41 33.01
CA TRP A 250 -5.24 -8.22 33.84
C TRP A 250 -5.55 -6.97 33.03
N ARG A 251 -6.37 -6.09 33.60
CA ARG A 251 -6.84 -4.85 32.97
C ARG A 251 -6.54 -3.67 33.86
N VAL A 252 -5.83 -2.70 33.31
CA VAL A 252 -5.85 -1.33 33.84
C VAL A 252 -6.97 -0.56 33.17
N THR A 253 -7.77 0.18 33.96
CA THR A 253 -8.74 1.16 33.49
C THR A 253 -8.30 2.55 33.93
N VAL A 254 -8.31 3.52 33.02
CA VAL A 254 -7.92 4.92 33.29
C VAL A 254 -9.11 5.80 32.93
N PRO A 255 -9.61 6.66 33.85
CA PRO A 255 -10.66 7.63 33.54
C PRO A 255 -10.30 8.45 32.30
N ALA A 256 -11.27 8.57 31.38
CA ALA A 256 -11.03 9.12 30.05
C ALA A 256 -10.41 10.53 30.08
N GLY A 257 -10.84 11.38 31.02
CA GLY A 257 -10.36 12.75 31.16
C GLY A 257 -8.88 12.91 31.52
N TYR A 258 -8.21 11.87 32.02
CA TYR A 258 -6.76 11.93 32.21
C TYR A 258 -5.97 11.85 30.90
N LEU A 259 -6.52 11.20 29.88
CA LEU A 259 -5.83 10.99 28.60
C LEU A 259 -6.42 11.85 27.48
N PHE A 260 -7.73 12.09 27.51
CA PHE A 260 -8.47 12.82 26.48
C PHE A 260 -9.20 14.02 27.10
N ASN A 261 -8.66 15.21 26.86
CA ASN A 261 -9.13 16.49 27.37
C ASN A 261 -8.63 17.62 26.44
N ASP A 262 -8.90 18.87 26.80
CA ASP A 262 -8.56 20.04 25.99
C ASP A 262 -7.05 20.21 25.71
N ASP A 263 -6.18 19.65 26.57
CA ASP A 263 -4.72 19.69 26.44
C ASP A 263 -4.17 18.51 25.61
N THR A 264 -5.04 17.69 25.02
CA THR A 264 -4.66 16.56 24.15
C THR A 264 -5.18 16.75 22.73
N HIS A 265 -4.31 16.60 21.74
CA HIS A 265 -4.71 16.48 20.34
C HIS A 265 -5.11 15.05 20.00
N LEU A 266 -6.14 14.92 19.15
CA LEU A 266 -6.63 13.66 18.62
C LEU A 266 -6.28 13.57 17.12
N TYR A 267 -5.56 12.52 16.73
CA TYR A 267 -5.17 12.28 15.34
C TYR A 267 -5.74 10.96 14.82
N PHE A 268 -6.13 10.95 13.55
CA PHE A 268 -6.44 9.72 12.82
C PHE A 268 -5.16 9.11 12.25
N ALA A 269 -4.89 7.82 12.48
CA ALA A 269 -3.63 7.21 12.07
C ALA A 269 -3.76 6.07 11.06
N ASP A 270 -4.81 5.25 11.14
CA ASP A 270 -4.99 4.12 10.24
C ASP A 270 -6.43 3.59 10.26
N PHE A 271 -6.79 2.85 9.22
CA PHE A 271 -8.05 2.12 9.10
C PHE A 271 -7.83 0.78 8.39
N TYR A 272 -8.15 -0.33 9.06
CA TYR A 272 -7.85 -1.68 8.56
C TYR A 272 -8.82 -2.75 9.10
N CYS A 273 -8.72 -3.98 8.57
CA CYS A 273 -9.36 -5.17 9.12
C CYS A 273 -8.43 -6.38 9.01
N MET A 274 -8.75 -7.46 9.74
CA MET A 274 -7.90 -8.66 9.84
C MET A 274 -8.64 -9.93 9.40
N TYR A 275 -8.98 -10.05 8.11
CA TYR A 275 -9.76 -11.17 7.54
C TYR A 275 -11.08 -11.46 8.30
N THR A 276 -11.58 -10.49 9.05
CA THR A 276 -12.83 -10.53 9.80
C THR A 276 -13.78 -9.46 9.28
N ALA A 277 -15.04 -9.51 9.72
CA ALA A 277 -16.02 -8.47 9.42
C ALA A 277 -15.75 -7.14 10.17
N TYR A 278 -14.88 -7.16 11.19
CA TYR A 278 -14.61 -6.01 12.03
C TYR A 278 -13.53 -5.13 11.44
N HIS A 279 -13.76 -3.82 11.50
CA HIS A 279 -12.78 -2.83 11.10
C HIS A 279 -12.26 -2.07 12.31
N TYR A 280 -10.99 -1.72 12.23
CA TYR A 280 -10.21 -1.04 13.25
C TYR A 280 -9.89 0.35 12.75
N VAL A 281 -10.09 1.35 13.61
CA VAL A 281 -9.52 2.68 13.45
C VAL A 281 -8.46 2.87 14.52
N VAL A 282 -7.28 3.33 14.10
CA VAL A 282 -6.20 3.69 15.03
C VAL A 282 -6.24 5.20 15.23
N LEU A 283 -6.38 5.61 16.48
CA LEU A 283 -6.37 7.00 16.91
C LEU A 283 -5.16 7.26 17.79
N VAL A 284 -4.58 8.45 17.67
CA VAL A 284 -3.48 8.89 18.54
C VAL A 284 -3.94 10.05 19.40
N LEU A 285 -3.79 9.89 20.72
CA LEU A 285 -3.93 10.94 21.71
C LEU A 285 -2.54 11.43 22.09
N ALA A 286 -2.22 12.67 21.76
CA ALA A 286 -0.93 13.26 22.04
C ALA A 286 -1.09 14.56 22.85
N PRO A 287 -0.50 14.66 24.05
CA PRO A 287 -0.49 15.92 24.80
C PRO A 287 0.10 17.05 23.98
N ARG A 288 -0.54 18.22 23.98
CA ARG A 288 -0.15 19.37 23.15
C ARG A 288 1.31 19.76 23.40
N GLY A 289 2.06 19.93 22.31
CA GLY A 289 3.48 20.30 22.34
C GLY A 289 4.44 19.16 22.74
N SER A 290 3.94 17.95 22.97
CA SER A 290 4.79 16.76 23.19
C SER A 290 5.56 16.35 21.92
N GLN A 291 6.51 15.44 22.11
CA GLN A 291 7.21 14.77 21.00
C GLN A 291 6.23 14.01 20.10
N GLY A 292 5.27 13.30 20.71
CA GLY A 292 4.22 12.59 19.98
C GLY A 292 3.35 13.53 19.16
N ASP A 293 2.98 14.68 19.72
CA ASP A 293 2.16 15.70 19.04
C ASP A 293 2.91 16.33 17.85
N THR A 294 4.18 16.69 18.06
CA THR A 294 5.06 17.20 16.99
C THR A 294 5.24 16.18 15.87
N TYR A 295 5.36 14.89 16.22
CA TYR A 295 5.45 13.82 15.24
C TYR A 295 4.14 13.67 14.43
N CYS A 296 2.99 13.65 15.12
CA CYS A 296 1.70 13.40 14.50
C CYS A 296 1.21 14.57 13.65
N SER A 297 1.34 15.81 14.12
CA SER A 297 0.89 17.01 13.41
C SER A 297 1.44 17.16 11.99
N ALA A 298 2.66 16.66 11.73
CA ALA A 298 3.27 16.69 10.41
C ALA A 298 2.83 15.55 9.47
N ARG A 299 2.15 14.51 9.99
CA ARG A 299 1.95 13.22 9.27
C ARG A 299 0.50 12.73 9.27
N LEU A 300 -0.29 13.12 10.26
CA LEU A 300 -1.61 12.57 10.53
C LEU A 300 -2.68 13.66 10.50
N PRO A 301 -3.89 13.37 10.00
CA PRO A 301 -5.01 14.29 10.11
C PRO A 301 -5.38 14.56 11.57
N LEU A 302 -5.42 15.84 11.94
CA LEU A 302 -5.97 16.29 13.21
C LEU A 302 -7.50 16.21 13.16
N LEU A 303 -8.11 15.59 14.17
CA LEU A 303 -9.55 15.51 14.35
C LEU A 303 -10.02 16.55 15.36
N ASP A 304 -11.23 17.09 15.15
CA ASP A 304 -11.91 17.91 16.15
C ASP A 304 -12.36 17.00 17.31
N PRO A 305 -11.83 17.17 18.55
CA PRO A 305 -12.14 16.29 19.67
C PRO A 305 -13.60 16.41 20.15
N HIS A 306 -14.34 17.44 19.74
CA HIS A 306 -15.75 17.62 20.09
C HIS A 306 -16.68 17.16 18.96
N ASN A 307 -16.17 17.05 17.74
CA ASN A 307 -16.99 16.76 16.57
C ASN A 307 -16.24 15.93 15.52
N ASN A 308 -16.20 14.62 15.74
CA ASN A 308 -15.77 13.63 14.75
C ASN A 308 -16.55 12.32 14.97
N PRO A 309 -16.60 11.43 13.96
CA PRO A 309 -17.43 10.23 14.05
C PRO A 309 -16.75 9.06 14.79
N PHE A 310 -15.55 9.25 15.35
CA PHE A 310 -14.75 8.17 15.95
C PHE A 310 -14.69 8.25 17.48
N LEU A 311 -14.19 9.35 18.02
CA LEU A 311 -13.92 9.51 19.45
C LEU A 311 -14.06 10.97 19.85
N THR A 312 -15.03 11.28 20.69
CA THR A 312 -15.33 12.65 21.10
C THR A 312 -15.43 12.80 22.61
N PHE A 313 -15.19 14.01 23.10
CA PHE A 313 -15.61 14.43 24.42
C PHE A 313 -16.38 15.76 24.34
N GLY A 314 -17.25 15.99 25.32
CA GLY A 314 -18.11 17.16 25.35
C GLY A 314 -18.40 17.62 26.76
N ASP A 315 -19.35 18.54 26.86
CA ASP A 315 -19.72 19.18 28.12
C ASP A 315 -20.03 18.16 29.22
N GLN A 316 -19.69 18.54 30.45
CA GLN A 316 -19.90 17.74 31.66
C GLN A 316 -19.05 16.46 31.74
N GLY A 317 -17.92 16.39 31.01
CA GLY A 317 -16.99 15.26 31.08
C GLY A 317 -17.57 13.98 30.49
N ARG A 318 -18.39 14.11 29.45
CA ARG A 318 -18.97 12.97 28.73
C ARG A 318 -18.10 12.63 27.53
N TYR A 319 -17.92 11.33 27.30
CA TYR A 319 -17.08 10.79 26.24
C TYR A 319 -17.87 9.81 25.39
N TRP A 320 -17.58 9.77 24.10
CA TRP A 320 -18.23 8.87 23.15
C TRP A 320 -17.24 8.25 22.18
N HIS A 321 -17.51 7.00 21.80
CA HIS A 321 -16.73 6.27 20.80
C HIS A 321 -17.65 5.68 19.72
N ALA A 322 -17.11 5.44 18.53
CA ALA A 322 -17.81 4.73 17.46
C ALA A 322 -18.10 3.29 17.88
N GLN A 323 -19.35 2.85 17.71
CA GLN A 323 -19.79 1.47 17.97
C GLN A 323 -19.40 0.54 16.81
N ASP A 324 -19.52 1.04 15.58
CA ASP A 324 -19.40 0.24 14.35
C ASP A 324 -17.93 -0.07 14.00
N LEU A 325 -16.98 0.45 14.80
CA LEU A 325 -15.55 0.34 14.63
C LEU A 325 -14.89 -0.09 15.95
N ILE A 326 -13.85 -0.90 15.86
CA ILE A 326 -12.96 -1.17 16.99
C ILE A 326 -11.91 -0.05 17.02
N LEU A 327 -11.78 0.64 18.16
CA LEU A 327 -10.84 1.73 18.30
C LEU A 327 -9.59 1.27 19.04
N GLU A 328 -8.46 1.32 18.35
CA GLU A 328 -7.14 1.23 18.96
C GLU A 328 -6.66 2.65 19.25
N VAL A 329 -6.49 2.98 20.53
CA VAL A 329 -6.12 4.33 20.97
C VAL A 329 -4.69 4.31 21.50
N ILE A 330 -3.81 5.08 20.89
CA ILE A 330 -2.40 5.20 21.28
C ILE A 330 -2.24 6.51 22.04
N TYR A 331 -1.85 6.44 23.31
CA TYR A 331 -1.46 7.62 24.08
C TYR A 331 0.07 7.78 24.07
N THR A 332 0.60 8.92 23.65
CA THR A 332 2.05 9.03 23.34
C THR A 332 2.97 9.21 24.54
N GLU A 333 2.42 9.45 25.74
CA GLU A 333 3.20 9.68 26.96
C GLU A 333 3.11 8.52 27.96
N PRO A 334 4.05 8.41 28.91
CA PRO A 334 3.97 7.43 29.99
C PRO A 334 2.71 7.60 30.85
N VAL A 335 2.11 6.48 31.28
CA VAL A 335 0.88 6.48 32.08
C VAL A 335 1.13 5.88 33.46
N PRO A 336 1.13 6.68 34.54
CA PRO A 336 1.25 6.16 35.90
C PRO A 336 0.08 5.20 36.23
N LEU A 337 0.39 4.03 36.82
CA LEU A 337 -0.65 3.06 37.18
C LEU A 337 -1.66 3.63 38.18
N ARG A 338 -1.21 4.52 39.07
CA ARG A 338 -2.07 5.24 40.05
C ARG A 338 -3.19 6.09 39.44
N LEU A 339 -3.13 6.41 38.13
CA LEU A 339 -4.23 7.13 37.46
C LEU A 339 -5.45 6.23 37.25
N GLY A 340 -5.30 4.92 37.40
CA GLY A 340 -6.31 3.93 37.08
C GLY A 340 -6.50 2.87 38.14
N ASN A 341 -7.36 1.91 37.83
CA ASN A 341 -7.58 0.70 38.63
C ASN A 341 -7.07 -0.51 37.85
N LEU A 342 -6.21 -1.32 38.49
CA LEU A 342 -5.76 -2.61 37.96
C LEU A 342 -6.56 -3.74 38.60
N GLU A 343 -7.24 -4.52 37.77
CA GLU A 343 -8.05 -5.66 38.19
C GLU A 343 -7.93 -6.84 37.24
N GLU A 344 -8.35 -8.02 37.70
CA GLU A 344 -8.47 -9.19 36.85
C GLU A 344 -9.91 -9.30 36.31
N ILE A 345 -10.06 -9.42 35.00
CA ILE A 345 -11.36 -9.61 34.36
C ILE A 345 -11.85 -11.06 34.55
N LYS A 346 -13.17 -11.24 34.62
CA LYS A 346 -13.80 -12.55 34.86
C LYS A 346 -14.04 -13.38 33.60
N GLY A 347 -13.95 -12.79 32.40
CA GLY A 347 -14.25 -13.47 31.14
C GLY A 347 -13.17 -14.48 30.70
N HIS A 348 -13.40 -15.07 29.54
CA HIS A 348 -12.48 -16.05 28.96
C HIS A 348 -11.25 -15.35 28.38
N GLN A 349 -10.08 -15.97 28.56
CA GLN A 349 -8.88 -15.59 27.84
C GLN A 349 -8.90 -16.28 26.48
N LEU A 350 -9.10 -15.52 25.41
CA LEU A 350 -9.06 -16.03 24.04
C LEU A 350 -7.59 -16.22 23.62
N MET A 351 -6.96 -17.30 24.08
CA MET A 351 -5.51 -17.53 23.97
C MET A 351 -4.96 -17.67 22.53
N SER A 352 -5.79 -17.61 21.48
CA SER A 352 -5.35 -17.86 20.10
C SER A 352 -5.45 -16.65 19.15
N LEU A 353 -5.73 -15.43 19.63
CA LEU A 353 -6.09 -14.29 18.77
C LEU A 353 -5.32 -13.00 19.08
N SER A 354 -4.01 -13.09 19.36
CA SER A 354 -3.20 -11.88 19.42
C SER A 354 -3.23 -11.16 18.07
N THR A 355 -3.58 -9.87 18.08
CA THR A 355 -3.55 -9.00 16.89
C THR A 355 -2.15 -8.43 16.64
N ALA A 356 -1.14 -8.85 17.40
CA ALA A 356 0.22 -8.37 17.26
C ALA A 356 0.76 -8.67 15.85
N ASN A 357 1.22 -7.64 15.14
CA ASN A 357 1.65 -7.70 13.74
C ASN A 357 0.62 -8.32 12.79
N ALA A 358 -0.67 -8.27 13.14
CA ALA A 358 -1.70 -8.83 12.31
C ALA A 358 -1.84 -8.03 11.01
N LYS A 359 -1.72 -8.76 9.89
CA LYS A 359 -1.72 -8.16 8.56
C LYS A 359 -3.12 -7.70 8.18
N LYS A 360 -3.21 -6.50 7.62
CA LYS A 360 -4.41 -6.00 6.95
C LYS A 360 -4.83 -6.95 5.82
N ASP A 361 -6.13 -7.25 5.74
CA ASP A 361 -6.68 -8.07 4.65
C ASP A 361 -6.53 -7.34 3.29
N PRO A 362 -5.70 -7.84 2.37
CA PRO A 362 -5.44 -7.18 1.09
C PRO A 362 -6.64 -7.24 0.12
N SER A 363 -7.66 -8.05 0.41
CA SER A 363 -8.85 -8.23 -0.43
C SER A 363 -10.03 -7.34 -0.02
N CYS A 364 -9.95 -6.70 1.15
CA CYS A 364 -11.05 -5.90 1.67
C CYS A 364 -11.29 -4.63 0.82
N LYS A 365 -12.50 -4.50 0.27
CA LYS A 365 -12.88 -3.33 -0.55
C LYS A 365 -13.20 -2.08 0.28
N VAL A 366 -13.42 -2.28 1.57
CA VAL A 366 -13.84 -1.24 2.51
C VAL A 366 -12.64 -0.46 3.03
N CYS A 367 -11.63 -1.13 3.60
CA CYS A 367 -10.49 -0.44 4.22
C CYS A 367 -9.24 -0.29 3.33
N ASN A 368 -9.12 -1.01 2.21
CA ASN A 368 -7.98 -0.80 1.31
C ASN A 368 -8.16 0.44 0.46
N ILE A 369 -7.09 1.23 0.31
CA ILE A 369 -7.07 2.32 -0.66
C ILE A 369 -7.22 1.69 -2.05
N VAL A 370 -8.30 2.03 -2.74
CA VAL A 370 -8.49 1.62 -4.14
C VAL A 370 -7.83 2.68 -4.99
N GLY A 371 -7.06 2.28 -5.99
CA GLY A 371 -6.49 3.19 -6.96
C GLY A 371 -7.48 4.23 -7.46
N GLY A 372 -7.19 5.51 -7.23
CA GLY A 372 -7.94 6.60 -7.83
C GLY A 372 -7.94 6.48 -9.35
N HIS A 373 -9.12 6.73 -9.92
CA HIS A 373 -9.39 6.81 -11.36
C HIS A 373 -8.60 7.90 -12.06
#